data_AF-A0AA36IM85-F1
#
_entry.id   AF-A0AA36IM85-F1
#
_cell.length_a   1.000
_cell.length_b   1.000
_cell.length_c   1.000
_cell.angle_alpha   90.00
_cell.angle_beta   90.00
_cell.angle_gamma   90.00
#
_symmetry.space_group_name_H-M   'P 1'
#
loop_
_entity.id
_entity.type
_entity.pdbx_description
1 polymer ?
#
loop_
_entity_poly.entity_id
_entity_poly.type
_entity_poly.pdbx_seq_one_letter_code
_entity_poly.pdbx_strand_id
1 'polypeptide(L)'
;MGCGCFCRLVVLLLTALALLFGCLCVPQVERAYIKFVDTYTYGVPLAHLALVVLGQVPRIWQVGGPLGVGPVWNPWLVDATDAYSKGDGLMLFPNPDNIASSYMLARVTHEKVREVHHNPTAKRDISKFISVETATSPPGYFADGVLPTLLQLNTDDPKRYAHRDLLSATMPSIAQSPDHVPGFQAPPGVSAQDLVRDISLHLWLPLKMVTNLVQDVFAFNFFRHAFEVDLSHEELQMLKEWLSVHSRIIVGLSSISGGKRCAELAKVLEDKVAAGAFGQRLMKEAERRGMVGADRLRKVIFEFSFAGFGGDGPGGGLATMKLLRLLQSKPEKYVPMFKKDPEAFILEVIRTRGGGGAGMNPWIVESTQTHTLSTGRVVTETAGSHGATIALHANHDPAVFGGPKRDLDYALAFMPGRENADRFLSFVAEYGEIKKCPNVTGCAEAPRFCMGTFVLQRIMKQIGFFYIEGLESQGRQEM
;
A
#
# COMPACT_ATOMS: atom_id res chain seq x y z
N MET A 1 -24.74 14.80 -30.87
CA MET A 1 -23.65 13.96 -30.32
C MET A 1 -22.43 14.14 -31.22
N GLY A 2 -21.31 14.68 -30.73
CA GLY A 2 -20.14 14.93 -31.60
C GLY A 2 -19.04 15.84 -31.06
N CYS A 3 -19.23 16.57 -29.95
CA CYS A 3 -18.21 17.51 -29.47
C CYS A 3 -17.23 16.91 -28.44
N GLY A 4 -17.63 15.85 -27.71
CA GLY A 4 -16.84 15.30 -26.61
C GLY A 4 -15.64 14.42 -27.01
N CYS A 5 -15.77 13.61 -28.07
CA CYS A 5 -14.66 12.76 -28.57
C CYS A 5 -13.60 13.58 -29.30
N PHE A 6 -14.00 14.59 -30.06
CA PHE A 6 -13.08 15.43 -30.83
C PHE A 6 -12.16 16.23 -29.90
N CYS A 7 -12.70 16.78 -28.82
CA CYS A 7 -11.92 17.55 -27.84
C CYS A 7 -10.89 16.67 -27.09
N ARG A 8 -11.25 15.42 -26.76
CA ARG A 8 -10.32 14.47 -26.10
C ARG A 8 -9.21 14.00 -27.02
N LEU A 9 -9.52 13.71 -28.28
CA LEU A 9 -8.52 13.28 -29.27
C LEU A 9 -7.52 14.40 -29.56
N VAL A 10 -8.00 15.64 -29.70
CA VAL A 10 -7.16 16.82 -29.92
C VAL A 10 -6.24 17.09 -28.73
N VAL A 11 -6.73 16.99 -27.49
CA VAL A 11 -5.89 17.15 -26.30
C VAL A 11 -4.82 16.05 -26.21
N LEU A 12 -5.15 14.81 -26.51
CA LEU A 12 -4.19 13.70 -26.55
C LEU A 12 -3.12 13.90 -27.64
N LEU A 13 -3.52 14.31 -28.84
CA LEU A 13 -2.61 14.57 -29.96
C LEU A 13 -1.69 15.77 -29.67
N LEU A 14 -2.23 16.85 -29.10
CA LEU A 14 -1.44 18.02 -28.71
C LEU A 14 -0.48 17.71 -27.55
N THR A 15 -0.88 16.86 -26.60
CA THR A 15 0.01 16.41 -25.51
C THR A 15 1.12 15.50 -26.03
N ALA A 16 0.80 14.58 -26.93
CA ALA A 16 1.79 13.71 -27.57
C ALA A 16 2.78 14.50 -28.44
N LEU A 17 2.29 15.50 -29.20
CA LEU A 17 3.14 16.40 -29.98
C LEU A 17 4.00 17.30 -29.08
N ALA A 18 3.44 17.84 -27.98
CA ALA A 18 4.21 18.64 -27.03
C ALA A 18 5.32 17.82 -26.34
N LEU A 19 5.05 16.55 -26.04
CA LEU A 19 6.05 15.61 -25.49
C LEU A 19 7.11 15.21 -26.53
N LEU A 20 6.75 15.04 -27.80
CA LEU A 20 7.66 14.67 -28.89
C LEU A 20 8.55 15.84 -29.34
N PHE A 21 8.05 17.08 -29.29
CA PHE A 21 8.75 18.25 -29.84
C PHE A 21 9.30 19.23 -28.78
N GLY A 22 9.16 18.92 -27.47
CA GLY A 22 9.74 19.75 -26.40
C GLY A 22 9.12 21.14 -26.23
N CYS A 23 7.99 21.41 -26.89
CA CYS A 23 7.34 22.72 -26.90
C CYS A 23 6.24 22.81 -25.83
N LEU A 24 6.60 22.79 -24.55
CA LEU A 24 5.72 23.16 -23.43
C LEU A 24 5.75 24.69 -23.15
N CYS A 25 5.87 25.51 -24.20
CA CYS A 25 6.09 26.97 -24.09
C CYS A 25 4.82 27.81 -23.94
N VAL A 26 3.66 27.20 -23.63
CA VAL A 26 2.37 27.92 -23.51
C VAL A 26 1.82 27.77 -22.08
N PRO A 27 1.76 28.84 -21.27
CA PRO A 27 1.34 28.78 -19.86
C PRO A 27 -0.06 28.21 -19.61
N GLN A 28 -0.96 28.22 -20.61
CA GLN A 28 -2.26 27.55 -20.51
C GLN A 28 -2.16 26.03 -20.71
N VAL A 29 -1.24 25.56 -21.55
CA VAL A 29 -0.99 24.12 -21.79
C VAL A 29 -0.23 23.52 -20.61
N GLU A 30 0.72 24.26 -20.03
CA GLU A 30 1.40 23.91 -18.78
C GLU A 30 0.41 23.77 -17.62
N ARG A 31 -0.49 24.75 -17.42
CA ARG A 31 -1.54 24.65 -16.40
C ARG A 31 -2.53 23.53 -16.65
N ALA A 32 -2.87 23.25 -17.92
CA ALA A 32 -3.71 22.11 -18.27
C ALA A 32 -3.00 20.77 -18.04
N TYR A 33 -1.68 20.70 -18.26
CA TYR A 33 -0.84 19.52 -18.04
C TYR A 33 -0.60 19.26 -16.55
N ILE A 34 -0.26 20.29 -15.76
CA ILE A 34 -0.16 20.18 -14.30
C ILE A 34 -1.50 19.74 -13.72
N LYS A 35 -2.60 20.40 -14.13
CA LYS A 35 -3.94 19.99 -13.74
C LYS A 35 -4.25 18.57 -14.22
N PHE A 36 -3.78 18.14 -15.39
CA PHE A 36 -3.98 16.78 -15.90
C PHE A 36 -3.16 15.74 -15.14
N VAL A 37 -1.90 16.02 -14.78
CA VAL A 37 -1.03 15.13 -14.00
C VAL A 37 -1.50 15.04 -12.55
N ASP A 38 -1.91 16.15 -11.96
CA ASP A 38 -2.47 16.21 -10.61
C ASP A 38 -3.88 15.59 -10.54
N THR A 39 -4.67 15.66 -11.62
CA THR A 39 -6.02 15.07 -11.68
C THR A 39 -6.01 13.61 -12.17
N TYR A 40 -5.00 13.19 -12.93
CA TYR A 40 -4.87 11.85 -13.50
C TYR A 40 -3.49 11.26 -13.15
N THR A 41 -3.43 10.63 -11.97
CA THR A 41 -2.37 9.69 -11.55
C THR A 41 -2.08 8.56 -12.56
N TYR A 42 -2.93 8.39 -13.58
CA TYR A 42 -2.77 7.44 -14.69
C TYR A 42 -1.81 7.90 -15.81
N GLY A 43 -1.39 9.17 -15.86
CA GLY A 43 -0.46 9.67 -16.89
C GLY A 43 1.03 9.42 -16.58
N VAL A 44 1.36 9.20 -15.31
CA VAL A 44 2.74 8.99 -14.84
C VAL A 44 3.41 7.76 -15.48
N PRO A 45 2.74 6.60 -15.67
CA PRO A 45 3.35 5.45 -16.33
C PRO A 45 3.65 5.66 -17.81
N LEU A 46 2.80 6.40 -18.55
CA LEU A 46 3.01 6.71 -19.98
C LEU A 46 4.14 7.73 -20.16
N ALA A 47 4.20 8.75 -19.30
CA ALA A 47 5.31 9.69 -19.27
C ALA A 47 6.62 8.98 -18.89
N HIS A 48 6.60 8.11 -17.88
CA HIS A 48 7.77 7.32 -17.48
C HIS A 48 8.22 6.37 -18.58
N LEU A 49 7.30 5.68 -19.27
CA LEU A 49 7.60 4.81 -20.40
C LEU A 49 8.21 5.58 -21.57
N ALA A 50 7.64 6.75 -21.92
CA ALA A 50 8.22 7.63 -22.94
C ALA A 50 9.63 8.09 -22.54
N LEU A 51 9.84 8.45 -21.28
CA LEU A 51 11.14 8.91 -20.77
C LEU A 51 12.19 7.79 -20.72
N VAL A 52 11.78 6.55 -20.43
CA VAL A 52 12.62 5.34 -20.50
C VAL A 52 13.00 5.04 -21.95
N VAL A 53 12.05 5.06 -22.86
CA VAL A 53 12.26 4.80 -24.30
C VAL A 53 13.19 5.86 -24.93
N LEU A 54 13.08 7.11 -24.49
CA LEU A 54 13.92 8.22 -24.97
C LEU A 54 15.30 8.29 -24.28
N GLY A 55 15.61 7.38 -23.35
CA GLY A 55 16.88 7.35 -22.61
C GLY A 55 17.11 8.58 -21.73
N GLN A 56 16.05 9.31 -21.36
CA GLN A 56 16.14 10.60 -20.65
C GLN A 56 16.05 10.47 -19.13
N VAL A 57 15.76 9.28 -18.58
CA VAL A 57 15.66 9.05 -17.13
C VAL A 57 16.88 9.53 -16.34
N PRO A 58 18.14 9.34 -16.80
CA PRO A 58 19.31 9.84 -16.08
C PRO A 58 19.47 11.36 -16.14
N ARG A 59 18.90 12.04 -17.14
CA ARG A 59 19.08 13.49 -17.37
C ARG A 59 18.09 14.37 -16.59
N ILE A 60 17.03 13.78 -16.03
CA ILE A 60 16.06 14.47 -15.15
C ILE A 60 16.74 15.01 -13.88
N TRP A 61 17.79 14.34 -13.41
CA TRP A 61 18.45 14.64 -12.13
C TRP A 61 19.40 15.84 -12.17
N GLN A 62 19.68 16.43 -13.35
CA GLN A 62 20.75 17.44 -13.52
C GLN A 62 20.31 18.81 -14.03
N VAL A 63 19.03 19.10 -14.26
CA VAL A 63 18.63 20.39 -14.86
C VAL A 63 18.28 21.42 -13.78
N GLY A 64 19.29 22.18 -13.35
CA GLY A 64 19.12 23.47 -12.68
C GLY A 64 19.22 24.60 -13.70
N GLY A 65 18.10 25.24 -14.04
CA GLY A 65 18.06 26.42 -14.91
C GLY A 65 16.64 26.93 -15.15
N PRO A 66 16.43 28.24 -15.40
CA PRO A 66 15.14 28.91 -15.24
C PRO A 66 14.06 28.63 -16.30
N LEU A 67 14.25 27.69 -17.23
CA LEU A 67 13.29 27.42 -18.31
C LEU A 67 13.34 25.93 -18.73
N GLY A 68 12.24 25.19 -18.54
CA GLY A 68 12.03 23.87 -19.15
C GLY A 68 11.28 22.86 -18.29
N VAL A 69 9.98 22.71 -18.53
CA VAL A 69 9.07 21.78 -17.85
C VAL A 69 9.30 20.35 -18.36
N GLY A 70 10.06 19.56 -17.61
CA GLY A 70 10.02 18.09 -17.54
C GLY A 70 9.41 17.67 -16.18
N PRO A 71 9.39 16.37 -15.78
CA PRO A 71 8.85 15.97 -14.48
C PRO A 71 9.49 16.84 -13.40
N VAL A 72 8.64 17.55 -12.66
CA VAL A 72 8.99 18.68 -11.80
C VAL A 72 10.27 18.36 -11.03
N TRP A 73 11.34 19.11 -11.30
CA TRP A 73 12.55 19.08 -10.49
C TRP A 73 12.14 19.49 -9.09
N ASN A 74 12.00 18.49 -8.24
CA ASN A 74 11.68 18.68 -6.85
C ASN A 74 13.03 18.53 -6.11
N PRO A 75 13.68 19.63 -5.69
CA PRO A 75 14.96 19.55 -4.97
C PRO A 75 14.86 18.68 -3.71
N TRP A 76 13.65 18.53 -3.15
CA TRP A 76 13.35 17.63 -2.05
C TRP A 76 13.48 16.15 -2.43
N LEU A 77 13.18 15.78 -3.68
CA LEU A 77 13.37 14.42 -4.23
C LEU A 77 14.86 14.09 -4.47
N VAL A 78 15.69 15.10 -4.79
CA VAL A 78 17.15 14.95 -4.90
C VAL A 78 17.76 14.77 -3.51
N ASP A 79 17.45 15.66 -2.57
CA ASP A 79 17.83 15.55 -1.15
C ASP A 79 17.40 14.19 -0.57
N ALA A 80 16.23 13.71 -0.96
CA ALA A 80 15.68 12.44 -0.56
C ALA A 80 16.45 11.22 -1.07
N THR A 81 16.91 11.26 -2.32
CA THR A 81 17.67 10.17 -2.94
C THR A 81 19.10 10.14 -2.40
N ASP A 82 19.69 11.32 -2.17
CA ASP A 82 21.03 11.50 -1.61
C ASP A 82 21.13 11.06 -0.14
N ALA A 83 20.17 11.43 0.71
CA ALA A 83 20.21 11.11 2.14
C ALA A 83 20.10 9.61 2.44
N TYR A 84 19.42 8.83 1.58
CA TYR A 84 19.43 7.37 1.66
C TYR A 84 20.83 6.80 1.35
N SER A 85 21.49 7.31 0.30
CA SER A 85 22.83 6.86 -0.10
C SER A 85 23.93 7.23 0.90
N LYS A 86 23.73 8.30 1.69
CA LYS A 86 24.71 8.87 2.62
C LYS A 86 24.49 8.48 4.09
N GLY A 87 23.38 7.80 4.40
CA GLY A 87 23.19 7.09 5.68
C GLY A 87 22.56 7.88 6.83
N ASP A 88 21.97 9.05 6.61
CA ASP A 88 21.40 9.86 7.71
C ASP A 88 20.07 9.32 8.26
N GLY A 89 19.42 8.43 7.49
CA GLY A 89 18.12 7.87 7.85
C GLY A 89 16.95 8.83 7.78
N LEU A 90 17.13 10.01 7.17
CA LEU A 90 16.13 11.06 7.04
C LEU A 90 15.93 11.45 5.57
N MET A 91 14.68 11.68 5.17
CA MET A 91 14.30 12.05 3.81
C MET A 91 13.26 13.17 3.85
N LEU A 92 13.38 14.18 3.00
CA LEU A 92 12.35 15.21 2.86
C LEU A 92 11.25 14.70 1.94
N PHE A 93 10.01 14.73 2.42
CA PHE A 93 8.84 14.28 1.68
C PHE A 93 7.80 15.41 1.61
N PRO A 94 7.08 15.62 0.49
CA PRO A 94 6.06 16.66 0.43
C PRO A 94 5.01 16.49 1.54
N ASN A 95 4.67 17.57 2.24
CA ASN A 95 3.63 17.53 3.26
C ASN A 95 2.26 17.43 2.58
N PRO A 96 1.40 16.44 2.91
CA PRO A 96 0.08 16.30 2.30
C PRO A 96 -0.81 17.53 2.51
N ASP A 97 -0.63 18.27 3.60
CA ASP A 97 -1.43 19.48 3.90
C ASP A 97 -1.09 20.65 2.98
N ASN A 98 0.12 20.65 2.41
CA ASN A 98 0.61 21.72 1.56
C ASN A 98 1.77 21.23 0.68
N ILE A 99 1.43 20.39 -0.30
CA ILE A 99 2.38 19.71 -1.19
C ILE A 99 3.31 20.70 -1.91
N ALA A 100 2.83 21.92 -2.20
CA ALA A 100 3.56 22.92 -2.95
C ALA A 100 4.60 23.70 -2.14
N SER A 101 4.46 23.79 -0.80
CA SER A 101 5.31 24.69 0.00
C SER A 101 5.72 24.18 1.37
N SER A 102 5.37 22.93 1.73
CA SER A 102 5.77 22.32 2.99
C SER A 102 6.29 20.90 2.78
N TYR A 103 7.15 20.46 3.70
CA TYR A 103 7.70 19.12 3.77
C TYR A 103 7.43 18.49 5.14
N MET A 104 7.39 17.17 5.15
CA MET A 104 7.54 16.35 6.35
C MET A 104 8.86 15.60 6.29
N LEU A 105 9.43 15.30 7.46
CA LEU A 105 10.66 14.53 7.55
C LEU A 105 10.32 13.04 7.68
N ALA A 106 10.67 12.27 6.66
CA ALA A 106 10.46 10.84 6.62
C ALA A 106 11.68 10.09 7.18
N ARG A 107 11.43 9.07 8.01
CA ARG A 107 12.45 8.15 8.50
C ARG A 107 12.63 7.00 7.51
N VAL A 108 13.87 6.70 7.12
CA VAL A 108 14.17 5.75 6.02
C VAL A 108 15.22 4.69 6.34
N THR A 109 16.03 4.85 7.39
CA THR A 109 16.88 3.74 7.90
C THR A 109 16.08 2.82 8.80
N HIS A 110 16.57 1.59 8.95
CA HIS A 110 15.94 0.59 9.79
C HIS A 110 15.79 1.07 11.24
N GLU A 111 16.85 1.61 11.82
CA GLU A 111 16.86 2.14 13.18
C GLU A 111 15.80 3.24 13.36
N LYS A 112 15.75 4.23 12.46
CA LYS A 112 14.85 5.38 12.57
C LYS A 112 13.38 5.01 12.33
N VAL A 113 13.12 4.08 11.41
CA VAL A 113 11.76 3.55 11.22
C VAL A 113 11.32 2.74 12.45
N ARG A 114 12.20 1.89 12.98
CA ARG A 114 11.94 1.10 14.18
C ARG A 114 11.64 1.97 15.40
N GLU A 115 12.41 3.04 15.61
CA GLU A 115 12.21 4.04 16.68
C GLU A 115 10.76 4.55 16.71
N VAL A 116 10.24 4.93 15.54
CA VAL A 116 8.88 5.45 15.39
C VAL A 116 7.82 4.34 15.56
N HIS A 117 8.05 3.14 15.01
CA HIS A 117 7.10 2.03 15.08
C HIS A 117 6.92 1.46 16.49
N HIS A 118 7.97 1.54 17.31
CA HIS A 118 8.00 1.04 18.69
C HIS A 118 7.67 2.11 19.72
N ASN A 119 7.50 3.38 19.32
CA ASN A 119 7.13 4.43 20.25
C ASN A 119 5.70 4.17 20.82
N PRO A 120 5.57 3.90 22.14
CA PRO A 120 4.29 3.59 22.76
C PRO A 120 3.38 4.82 22.91
N THR A 121 3.92 6.04 22.78
CA THR A 121 3.12 7.28 22.87
C THR A 121 2.91 7.95 21.53
N ALA A 122 3.59 7.48 20.47
CA ALA A 122 3.54 8.11 19.15
C ALA A 122 2.08 8.35 18.72
N LYS A 123 1.75 9.61 18.42
CA LYS A 123 0.37 9.99 18.14
C LYS A 123 0.09 10.00 16.66
N ARG A 124 -1.19 9.87 16.30
CA ARG A 124 -1.67 10.21 14.96
C ARG A 124 -2.74 11.28 15.11
N ASP A 125 -2.90 12.11 14.09
CA ASP A 125 -3.91 13.16 14.13
C ASP A 125 -5.30 12.51 14.02
N ILE A 126 -6.09 12.61 15.09
CA ILE A 126 -7.46 12.07 15.10
C ILE A 126 -8.40 12.87 14.19
N SER A 127 -8.05 14.12 13.83
CA SER A 127 -8.84 14.90 12.87
C SER A 127 -8.58 14.45 11.44
N LYS A 128 -7.50 13.71 11.18
CA LYS A 128 -7.12 13.30 9.82
C LYS A 128 -7.22 11.81 9.60
N PHE A 129 -7.58 11.43 8.37
CA PHE A 129 -7.45 10.08 7.88
C PHE A 129 -6.52 10.10 6.65
N ILE A 130 -5.28 9.65 6.83
CA ILE A 130 -4.19 9.74 5.85
C ILE A 130 -3.83 11.18 5.50
N SER A 131 -4.58 11.83 4.61
CA SER A 131 -4.40 13.22 4.20
C SER A 131 -5.68 14.04 4.17
N VAL A 132 -6.84 13.44 4.45
CA VAL A 132 -8.12 14.14 4.46
C VAL A 132 -8.55 14.49 5.88
N GLU A 133 -9.03 15.71 6.09
CA GLU A 133 -9.70 16.10 7.33
C GLU A 133 -11.04 15.35 7.44
N THR A 134 -11.21 14.60 8.52
CA THR A 134 -12.44 13.85 8.82
C THR A 134 -13.66 14.77 8.90
N ALA A 135 -13.49 15.99 9.43
CA ALA A 135 -14.54 16.99 9.56
C ALA A 135 -15.05 17.54 8.22
N THR A 136 -14.23 17.52 7.16
CA THR A 136 -14.60 18.01 5.83
C THR A 136 -14.84 16.88 4.83
N SER A 137 -14.77 15.63 5.28
CA SER A 137 -15.02 14.47 4.44
C SER A 137 -16.46 14.49 3.93
N PRO A 138 -16.69 14.09 2.66
CA PRO A 138 -18.03 14.18 2.08
C PRO A 138 -19.01 13.27 2.85
N PRO A 139 -20.28 13.69 3.01
CA PRO A 139 -21.28 12.89 3.70
C PRO A 139 -21.37 11.46 3.15
N GLY A 140 -21.46 10.48 4.05
CA GLY A 140 -21.52 9.06 3.70
C GLY A 140 -20.17 8.38 3.48
N TYR A 141 -19.05 9.11 3.41
CA TYR A 141 -17.74 8.49 3.28
C TYR A 141 -17.35 7.67 4.52
N PHE A 142 -17.48 8.26 5.70
CA PHE A 142 -17.44 7.54 6.96
C PHE A 142 -18.87 7.28 7.43
N ALA A 143 -19.25 6.00 7.53
CA ALA A 143 -20.51 5.64 8.17
C ALA A 143 -20.45 5.89 9.69
N ASP A 144 -21.60 6.05 10.32
CA ASP A 144 -21.71 6.21 11.77
C ASP A 144 -21.01 5.05 12.49
N GLY A 145 -20.21 5.39 13.50
CA GLY A 145 -19.44 4.44 14.31
C GLY A 145 -18.07 4.03 13.74
N VAL A 146 -17.72 4.42 12.51
CA VAL A 146 -16.41 4.08 11.91
C VAL A 146 -15.26 4.82 12.61
N LEU A 147 -15.40 6.14 12.78
CA LEU A 147 -14.35 6.98 13.37
C LEU A 147 -14.33 6.93 14.91
N PRO A 148 -13.15 7.14 15.54
CA PRO A 148 -11.81 7.18 14.94
C PRO A 148 -11.28 5.78 14.61
N THR A 149 -10.66 5.55 13.46
CA THR A 149 -10.12 4.22 13.08
C THR A 149 -8.88 3.80 13.90
N LEU A 150 -8.47 2.53 13.84
CA LEU A 150 -7.19 2.05 14.37
C LEU A 150 -5.97 2.81 13.83
N LEU A 151 -6.10 3.42 12.65
CA LEU A 151 -5.08 4.26 12.04
C LEU A 151 -5.06 5.70 12.58
N GLN A 152 -5.96 6.06 13.48
CA GLN A 152 -6.02 7.38 14.12
C GLN A 152 -5.78 7.29 15.63
N LEU A 153 -6.03 6.13 16.23
CA LEU A 153 -5.80 5.90 17.65
C LEU A 153 -4.30 5.77 17.98
N ASN A 154 -3.89 6.40 19.08
CA ASN A 154 -2.53 6.29 19.64
C ASN A 154 -2.20 4.83 19.99
N THR A 155 -0.91 4.50 20.12
CA THR A 155 -0.46 3.13 20.39
C THR A 155 -1.03 2.61 21.71
N ASP A 156 -0.97 3.45 22.73
CA ASP A 156 -1.36 3.18 24.10
C ASP A 156 -2.86 3.44 24.38
N ASP A 157 -3.65 3.83 23.37
CA ASP A 157 -5.07 4.14 23.57
C ASP A 157 -5.85 2.86 23.98
N PRO A 158 -6.54 2.84 25.13
CA PRO A 158 -7.34 1.69 25.56
C PRO A 158 -8.40 1.25 24.54
N LYS A 159 -8.96 2.18 23.76
CA LYS A 159 -9.93 1.88 22.69
C LYS A 159 -9.29 1.11 21.53
N ARG A 160 -8.00 1.34 21.27
CA ARG A 160 -7.22 0.58 20.26
C ARG A 160 -7.11 -0.87 20.71
N TYR A 161 -6.66 -1.10 21.94
CA TYR A 161 -6.52 -2.44 22.50
C TYR A 161 -7.85 -3.18 22.55
N ALA A 162 -8.91 -2.53 23.05
CA ALA A 162 -10.25 -3.13 23.12
C ALA A 162 -10.78 -3.56 21.74
N HIS A 163 -10.51 -2.77 20.70
CA HIS A 163 -10.90 -3.11 19.33
C HIS A 163 -10.04 -4.24 18.74
N ARG A 164 -8.72 -4.23 18.94
CA ARG A 164 -7.85 -5.33 18.47
C ARG A 164 -8.13 -6.64 19.20
N ASP A 165 -8.44 -6.60 20.49
CA ASP A 165 -8.81 -7.77 21.28
C ASP A 165 -10.17 -8.35 20.87
N LEU A 166 -11.14 -7.50 20.52
CA LEU A 166 -12.39 -7.94 19.89
C LEU A 166 -12.08 -8.72 18.60
N LEU A 167 -11.24 -8.16 17.72
CA LEU A 167 -10.87 -8.83 16.47
C LEU A 167 -10.10 -10.13 16.69
N SER A 168 -9.20 -10.15 17.67
CA SER A 168 -8.48 -11.37 18.04
C SER A 168 -9.42 -12.50 18.45
N ALA A 169 -10.53 -12.17 19.12
CA ALA A 169 -11.51 -13.15 19.58
C ALA A 169 -12.47 -13.63 18.47
N THR A 170 -12.76 -12.77 17.49
CA THR A 170 -13.84 -13.05 16.51
C THR A 170 -13.33 -13.40 15.12
N MET A 171 -12.08 -13.07 14.82
CA MET A 171 -11.41 -13.29 13.53
C MET A 171 -10.20 -14.20 13.74
N PRO A 172 -10.39 -15.52 13.95
CA PRO A 172 -9.26 -16.43 14.18
C PRO A 172 -8.26 -16.42 13.02
N SER A 173 -8.72 -16.13 11.80
CA SER A 173 -7.90 -16.09 10.59
C SER A 173 -6.76 -15.08 10.63
N ILE A 174 -6.74 -14.06 11.50
CA ILE A 174 -5.61 -13.13 11.63
C ILE A 174 -4.50 -13.62 12.57
N ALA A 175 -4.69 -14.74 13.27
CA ALA A 175 -3.66 -15.37 14.09
C ALA A 175 -2.48 -15.90 13.25
N GLN A 176 -1.31 -16.07 13.89
CA GLN A 176 -0.16 -16.71 13.25
C GLN A 176 -0.46 -18.15 12.82
N SER A 177 -1.08 -18.90 13.73
CA SER A 177 -1.43 -20.32 13.55
C SER A 177 -2.92 -20.51 13.86
N PRO A 178 -3.83 -20.14 12.94
CA PRO A 178 -5.25 -20.32 13.16
C PRO A 178 -5.64 -21.81 13.10
N ASP A 179 -6.63 -22.21 13.90
CA ASP A 179 -7.14 -23.59 13.92
C ASP A 179 -7.74 -24.02 12.57
N HIS A 180 -8.25 -23.04 11.81
CA HIS A 180 -8.82 -23.25 10.49
C HIS A 180 -8.32 -22.19 9.51
N VAL A 181 -7.88 -22.63 8.33
CA VAL A 181 -7.51 -21.76 7.21
C VAL A 181 -8.41 -22.13 6.03
N PRO A 182 -9.21 -21.18 5.50
CA PRO A 182 -9.95 -21.42 4.28
C PRO A 182 -8.99 -21.84 3.14
N GLY A 183 -9.35 -22.92 2.44
CA GLY A 183 -8.62 -23.34 1.25
C GLY A 183 -8.71 -22.28 0.15
N PHE A 184 -7.73 -22.25 -0.76
CA PHE A 184 -7.77 -21.36 -1.92
C PHE A 184 -9.02 -21.64 -2.78
N GLN A 185 -9.65 -20.58 -3.30
CA GLN A 185 -10.53 -20.67 -4.47
C GLN A 185 -10.12 -19.61 -5.48
N ALA A 186 -10.16 -19.98 -6.75
CA ALA A 186 -10.21 -18.98 -7.79
C ALA A 186 -11.57 -18.24 -7.76
N PRO A 187 -11.59 -16.92 -8.02
CA PRO A 187 -12.84 -16.20 -8.27
C PRO A 187 -13.63 -16.85 -9.42
N PRO A 188 -14.96 -16.72 -9.44
CA PRO A 188 -15.79 -17.25 -10.53
C PRO A 188 -15.27 -16.79 -11.90
N GLY A 189 -15.00 -17.75 -12.79
CA GLY A 189 -14.56 -17.50 -14.16
C GLY A 189 -13.08 -17.15 -14.33
N VAL A 190 -12.24 -17.28 -13.30
CA VAL A 190 -10.79 -17.04 -13.38
C VAL A 190 -10.03 -18.36 -13.33
N SER A 191 -9.22 -18.64 -14.36
CA SER A 191 -8.29 -19.77 -14.36
C SER A 191 -6.86 -19.36 -14.00
N ALA A 192 -5.98 -20.34 -13.72
CA ALA A 192 -4.56 -20.09 -13.51
C ALA A 192 -3.91 -19.53 -14.80
N GLN A 193 -4.34 -20.01 -15.96
CA GLN A 193 -3.86 -19.55 -17.26
C GLN A 193 -4.25 -18.11 -17.55
N ASP A 194 -5.45 -17.68 -17.15
CA ASP A 194 -5.87 -16.27 -17.27
C ASP A 194 -4.93 -15.36 -16.49
N LEU A 195 -4.58 -15.77 -15.27
CA LEU A 195 -3.65 -15.04 -14.40
C LEU A 195 -2.24 -15.00 -15.01
N VAL A 196 -1.73 -16.11 -15.55
CA VAL A 196 -0.43 -16.14 -16.24
C VAL A 196 -0.41 -15.19 -17.44
N ARG A 197 -1.43 -15.22 -18.29
CA ARG A 197 -1.55 -14.32 -19.45
C ARG A 197 -1.60 -12.85 -19.05
N ASP A 198 -2.33 -12.54 -17.98
CA ASP A 198 -2.47 -11.18 -17.45
C ASP A 198 -1.14 -10.63 -16.91
N ILE A 199 -0.36 -11.45 -16.20
CA ILE A 199 0.99 -11.06 -15.76
C ILE A 199 1.94 -10.96 -16.96
N SER A 200 1.86 -11.85 -17.97
CA SER A 200 2.66 -11.73 -19.21
C SER A 200 2.44 -10.38 -19.88
N LEU A 201 1.16 -10.00 -20.05
CA LEU A 201 0.78 -8.74 -20.65
C LEU A 201 1.27 -7.55 -19.81
N HIS A 202 1.20 -7.65 -18.48
CA HIS A 202 1.70 -6.62 -17.58
C HIS A 202 3.22 -6.46 -17.63
N LEU A 203 3.97 -7.56 -17.73
CA LEU A 203 5.43 -7.53 -17.89
C LEU A 203 5.85 -6.84 -19.19
N TRP A 204 5.06 -7.00 -20.26
CA TRP A 204 5.26 -6.32 -21.53
C TRP A 204 4.80 -4.85 -21.50
N LEU A 205 3.65 -4.57 -20.88
CA LEU A 205 3.03 -3.25 -20.86
C LEU A 205 2.40 -2.95 -19.47
N PRO A 206 3.17 -2.41 -18.51
CA PRO A 206 2.73 -2.21 -17.13
C PRO A 206 1.85 -0.96 -16.96
N LEU A 207 0.64 -0.96 -17.54
CA LEU A 207 -0.28 0.18 -17.50
C LEU A 207 -0.92 0.45 -16.12
N LYS A 208 -0.99 -0.57 -15.26
CA LYS A 208 -1.57 -0.49 -13.90
C LYS A 208 -0.55 -0.93 -12.86
N MET A 209 -0.65 -0.47 -11.61
CA MET A 209 0.22 -0.99 -10.54
C MET A 209 -0.09 -2.46 -10.21
N VAL A 210 -1.38 -2.81 -10.20
CA VAL A 210 -1.90 -4.16 -10.02
C VAL A 210 -2.97 -4.39 -11.08
N THR A 211 -2.92 -5.53 -11.74
CA THR A 211 -3.91 -5.88 -12.76
C THR A 211 -5.25 -6.24 -12.11
N ASN A 212 -6.33 -6.17 -12.89
CA ASN A 212 -7.66 -6.46 -12.36
C ASN A 212 -7.77 -7.91 -11.87
N LEU A 213 -7.19 -8.88 -12.59
CA LEU A 213 -7.29 -10.29 -12.23
C LEU A 213 -6.51 -10.61 -10.95
N VAL A 214 -5.31 -10.04 -10.76
CA VAL A 214 -4.58 -10.18 -9.49
C VAL A 214 -5.36 -9.57 -8.34
N GLN A 215 -5.94 -8.39 -8.55
CA GLN A 215 -6.75 -7.71 -7.54
C GLN A 215 -8.01 -8.54 -7.18
N ASP A 216 -8.66 -9.15 -8.17
CA ASP A 216 -9.85 -9.98 -7.98
C ASP A 216 -9.53 -11.28 -7.24
N VAL A 217 -8.47 -11.99 -7.64
CA VAL A 217 -8.01 -13.23 -6.98
C VAL A 217 -7.61 -12.94 -5.53
N PHE A 218 -6.89 -11.84 -5.29
CA PHE A 218 -6.52 -11.43 -3.94
C PHE A 218 -7.73 -11.05 -3.10
N ALA A 219 -8.61 -10.16 -3.59
CA ALA A 219 -9.80 -9.72 -2.86
C ALA A 219 -10.73 -10.87 -2.50
N PHE A 220 -11.01 -11.75 -3.45
CA PHE A 220 -11.89 -12.88 -3.23
C PHE A 220 -11.38 -13.75 -2.07
N ASN A 221 -10.09 -14.10 -2.08
CA ASN A 221 -9.50 -14.89 -1.00
C ASN A 221 -9.33 -14.08 0.30
N PHE A 222 -9.06 -12.78 0.22
CA PHE A 222 -9.01 -11.90 1.39
C PHE A 222 -10.34 -11.87 2.13
N PHE A 223 -11.47 -11.71 1.43
CA PHE A 223 -12.79 -11.70 2.07
C PHE A 223 -13.18 -13.07 2.64
N ARG A 224 -12.78 -14.16 1.98
CA ARG A 224 -12.97 -15.51 2.53
C ARG A 224 -12.19 -15.74 3.81
N HIS A 225 -10.93 -15.31 3.83
CA HIS A 225 -10.09 -15.43 5.03
C HIS A 225 -10.55 -14.49 6.14
N ALA A 226 -10.78 -13.20 5.87
CA ALA A 226 -11.07 -12.20 6.88
C ALA A 226 -12.53 -12.26 7.39
N PHE A 227 -13.48 -12.52 6.50
CA PHE A 227 -14.91 -12.35 6.78
C PHE A 227 -15.76 -13.61 6.56
N GLU A 228 -15.16 -14.72 6.13
CA GLU A 228 -15.88 -15.98 5.85
C GLU A 228 -16.99 -15.80 4.81
N VAL A 229 -16.79 -14.92 3.82
CA VAL A 229 -17.75 -14.67 2.73
C VAL A 229 -17.11 -14.82 1.36
N ASP A 230 -17.85 -15.46 0.45
CA ASP A 230 -17.52 -15.52 -0.97
C ASP A 230 -18.14 -14.33 -1.70
N LEU A 231 -17.30 -13.54 -2.37
CA LEU A 231 -17.76 -12.40 -3.16
C LEU A 231 -18.18 -12.83 -4.58
N SER A 232 -19.31 -12.32 -5.06
CA SER A 232 -19.70 -12.46 -6.46
C SER A 232 -18.81 -11.62 -7.37
N HIS A 233 -18.93 -11.83 -8.69
CA HIS A 233 -18.23 -11.01 -9.66
C HIS A 233 -18.62 -9.53 -9.53
N GLU A 234 -19.91 -9.24 -9.38
CA GLU A 234 -20.46 -7.91 -9.20
C GLU A 234 -19.92 -7.25 -7.93
N GLU A 235 -19.82 -8.00 -6.83
CA GLU A 235 -19.26 -7.50 -5.56
C GLU A 235 -17.76 -7.19 -5.66
N LEU A 236 -17.00 -7.98 -6.42
CA LEU A 236 -15.60 -7.66 -6.73
C LEU A 236 -15.48 -6.39 -7.60
N GLN A 237 -16.37 -6.18 -8.58
CA GLN A 237 -16.40 -4.92 -9.34
C GLN A 237 -16.74 -3.73 -8.44
N MET A 238 -17.72 -3.90 -7.54
CA MET A 238 -18.11 -2.87 -6.57
C MET A 238 -16.96 -2.50 -5.63
N LEU A 239 -16.16 -3.46 -5.17
CA LEU A 239 -14.95 -3.18 -4.39
C LEU A 239 -13.93 -2.35 -5.17
N LYS A 240 -13.68 -2.69 -6.43
CA LYS A 240 -12.76 -1.91 -7.29
C LYS A 240 -13.27 -0.50 -7.54
N GLU A 241 -14.58 -0.34 -7.73
CA GLU A 241 -15.20 0.98 -7.82
C GLU A 241 -15.04 1.76 -6.50
N TRP A 242 -15.32 1.12 -5.36
CA TRP A 242 -15.14 1.71 -4.04
C TRP A 242 -13.72 2.21 -3.88
N LEU A 243 -12.72 1.39 -4.22
CA LEU A 243 -11.31 1.77 -4.18
C LEU A 243 -11.02 2.98 -5.08
N SER A 244 -11.56 3.02 -6.30
CA SER A 244 -11.35 4.16 -7.20
C SER A 244 -11.99 5.46 -6.70
N VAL A 245 -13.10 5.40 -5.98
CA VAL A 245 -13.76 6.58 -5.39
C VAL A 245 -13.03 6.99 -4.11
N HIS A 246 -12.80 6.03 -3.22
CA HIS A 246 -12.09 6.17 -1.96
C HIS A 246 -10.71 6.80 -2.15
N SER A 247 -9.90 6.30 -3.10
CA SER A 247 -8.53 6.78 -3.33
C SER A 247 -8.49 8.27 -3.70
N ARG A 248 -9.56 8.81 -4.30
CA ARG A 248 -9.69 10.24 -4.59
C ARG A 248 -10.07 11.04 -3.35
N ILE A 249 -10.94 10.49 -2.50
CA ILE A 249 -11.38 11.14 -1.27
C ILE A 249 -10.20 11.31 -0.30
N ILE A 250 -9.39 10.27 -0.08
CA ILE A 250 -8.28 10.33 0.89
C ILE A 250 -7.22 11.36 0.52
N VAL A 251 -7.02 11.65 -0.77
CA VAL A 251 -6.08 12.68 -1.26
C VAL A 251 -6.74 14.05 -1.45
N GLY A 252 -7.93 14.27 -0.89
CA GLY A 252 -8.61 15.57 -0.93
C GLY A 252 -9.34 15.90 -2.23
N LEU A 253 -9.38 14.99 -3.21
CA LEU A 253 -10.12 15.14 -4.48
C LEU A 253 -11.57 14.67 -4.34
N SER A 254 -12.20 15.03 -3.22
CA SER A 254 -13.51 14.51 -2.81
C SER A 254 -14.69 15.22 -3.50
N SER A 255 -15.85 14.55 -3.53
CA SER A 255 -17.12 15.14 -3.95
C SER A 255 -18.27 14.56 -3.12
N ILE A 256 -19.38 15.31 -2.99
CA ILE A 256 -20.59 14.83 -2.31
C ILE A 256 -21.10 13.53 -2.97
N SER A 257 -21.08 13.46 -4.31
CA SER A 257 -21.44 12.26 -5.05
C SER A 257 -20.50 11.07 -4.77
N GLY A 258 -19.21 11.32 -4.57
CA GLY A 258 -18.23 10.31 -4.18
C GLY A 258 -18.52 9.76 -2.78
N GLY A 259 -18.81 10.63 -1.81
CA GLY A 259 -19.19 10.21 -0.46
C GLY A 259 -20.45 9.34 -0.44
N LYS A 260 -21.51 9.76 -1.15
CA LYS A 260 -22.73 8.96 -1.31
C LYS A 260 -22.43 7.60 -1.96
N ARG A 261 -21.60 7.57 -3.00
CA ARG A 261 -21.24 6.34 -3.69
C ARG A 261 -20.44 5.38 -2.80
N CYS A 262 -19.52 5.90 -1.99
CA CYS A 262 -18.83 5.11 -0.98
C CYS A 262 -19.81 4.49 0.03
N ALA A 263 -20.81 5.25 0.50
CA ALA A 263 -21.83 4.74 1.42
C ALA A 263 -22.65 3.60 0.81
N GLU A 264 -23.12 3.77 -0.43
CA GLU A 264 -23.87 2.74 -1.15
C GLU A 264 -23.06 1.44 -1.29
N LEU A 265 -21.79 1.56 -1.70
CA LEU A 265 -20.91 0.42 -1.88
C LEU A 265 -20.55 -0.26 -0.55
N ALA A 266 -20.30 0.53 0.51
CA ALA A 266 -20.03 0.01 1.84
C ALA A 266 -21.23 -0.74 2.41
N LYS A 267 -22.46 -0.27 2.15
CA LYS A 267 -23.68 -0.90 2.65
C LYS A 267 -23.89 -2.31 2.10
N VAL A 268 -23.56 -2.55 0.82
CA VAL A 268 -23.65 -3.89 0.22
C VAL A 268 -22.72 -4.87 0.94
N LEU A 269 -21.49 -4.45 1.24
CA LEU A 269 -20.53 -5.27 1.99
C LEU A 269 -20.98 -5.46 3.44
N GLU A 270 -21.51 -4.40 4.09
CA GLU A 270 -22.07 -4.47 5.43
C GLU A 270 -23.18 -5.53 5.50
N ASP A 271 -24.16 -5.49 4.60
CA ASP A 271 -25.28 -6.43 4.60
C ASP A 271 -24.82 -7.88 4.39
N LYS A 272 -23.88 -8.09 3.46
CA LYS A 272 -23.33 -9.42 3.18
C LYS A 272 -22.58 -9.98 4.38
N VAL A 273 -21.69 -9.19 4.98
CA VAL A 273 -20.88 -9.64 6.12
C VAL A 273 -21.74 -9.77 7.38
N ALA A 274 -22.71 -8.88 7.59
CA ALA A 274 -23.67 -8.97 8.69
C ALA A 274 -24.48 -10.26 8.65
N ALA A 275 -24.91 -10.70 7.47
CA ALA A 275 -25.64 -11.95 7.29
C ALA A 275 -24.76 -13.20 7.51
N GLY A 276 -23.44 -13.08 7.41
CA GLY A 276 -22.48 -14.17 7.56
C GLY A 276 -22.17 -14.54 9.01
N ALA A 277 -21.57 -15.73 9.20
CA ALA A 277 -21.20 -16.24 10.51
C ALA A 277 -20.22 -15.32 11.26
N PHE A 278 -19.23 -14.77 10.56
CA PHE A 278 -18.30 -13.79 11.12
C PHE A 278 -19.03 -12.55 11.66
N GLY A 279 -19.91 -11.92 10.87
CA GLY A 279 -20.60 -10.70 11.28
C GLY A 279 -21.46 -10.91 12.51
N GLN A 280 -22.22 -12.01 12.56
CA GLN A 280 -23.02 -12.37 13.72
C GLN A 280 -22.18 -12.61 14.98
N ARG A 281 -21.04 -13.32 14.86
CA ARG A 281 -20.11 -13.51 15.99
C ARG A 281 -19.51 -12.20 16.46
N LEU A 282 -19.04 -11.35 15.54
CA LEU A 282 -18.44 -10.05 15.86
C LEU A 282 -19.43 -9.15 16.60
N MET A 283 -20.65 -8.99 16.08
CA MET A 283 -21.66 -8.13 16.69
C MET A 283 -22.04 -8.62 18.09
N LYS A 284 -22.29 -9.94 18.25
CA LYS A 284 -22.60 -10.54 19.55
C LYS A 284 -21.47 -10.37 20.57
N GLU A 285 -20.23 -10.60 20.16
CA GLU A 285 -19.07 -10.47 21.04
C GLU A 285 -18.79 -9.00 21.40
N ALA A 286 -19.02 -8.08 20.48
CA ALA A 286 -18.95 -6.64 20.74
C ALA A 286 -19.99 -6.21 21.79
N GLU A 287 -21.24 -6.64 21.64
CA GLU A 287 -22.33 -6.35 22.59
C GLU A 287 -22.04 -6.94 23.98
N ARG A 288 -21.53 -8.17 24.05
CA ARG A 288 -21.09 -8.80 25.31
C ARG A 288 -20.03 -7.97 26.04
N ARG A 289 -19.22 -7.21 25.30
CA ARG A 289 -18.17 -6.31 25.83
C ARG A 289 -18.65 -4.87 26.06
N GLY A 290 -19.95 -4.60 25.94
CA GLY A 290 -20.53 -3.27 26.12
C GLY A 290 -20.25 -2.31 24.95
N MET A 291 -20.01 -2.83 23.75
CA MET A 291 -19.86 -2.05 22.52
C MET A 291 -21.11 -2.15 21.64
N VAL A 292 -21.32 -1.20 20.74
CA VAL A 292 -22.38 -1.28 19.72
C VAL A 292 -21.94 -2.22 18.60
N GLY A 293 -22.60 -3.37 18.45
CA GLY A 293 -22.21 -4.42 17.50
C GLY A 293 -22.18 -3.92 16.05
N ALA A 294 -23.23 -3.25 15.60
CA ALA A 294 -23.33 -2.71 14.24
C ALA A 294 -22.21 -1.71 13.90
N ASP A 295 -21.88 -0.82 14.84
CA ASP A 295 -20.79 0.15 14.65
C ASP A 295 -19.43 -0.55 14.52
N ARG A 296 -19.20 -1.59 15.33
CA ARG A 296 -17.97 -2.41 15.23
C ARG A 296 -17.89 -3.16 13.92
N LEU A 297 -19.00 -3.70 13.42
CA LEU A 297 -19.02 -4.34 12.11
C LEU A 297 -18.64 -3.35 10.99
N ARG A 298 -19.29 -2.18 10.92
CA ARG A 298 -18.98 -1.15 9.91
C ARG A 298 -17.52 -0.72 9.96
N LYS A 299 -17.03 -0.47 11.18
CA LYS A 299 -15.64 -0.07 11.41
C LYS A 299 -14.66 -1.12 10.90
N VAL A 300 -14.88 -2.39 11.22
CA VAL A 300 -13.99 -3.48 10.80
C VAL A 300 -14.00 -3.64 9.28
N ILE A 301 -15.17 -3.60 8.65
CA ILE A 301 -15.29 -3.66 7.19
C ILE A 301 -14.53 -2.51 6.54
N PHE A 302 -14.70 -1.27 7.04
CA PHE A 302 -13.99 -0.11 6.54
C PHE A 302 -12.47 -0.27 6.70
N GLU A 303 -11.99 -0.59 7.90
CA GLU A 303 -10.56 -0.69 8.21
C GLU A 303 -9.86 -1.80 7.40
N PHE A 304 -10.51 -2.96 7.24
CA PHE A 304 -9.94 -4.08 6.49
C PHE A 304 -10.04 -3.88 4.98
N SER A 305 -11.11 -3.26 4.47
CA SER A 305 -11.20 -2.91 3.05
C SER A 305 -10.19 -1.82 2.69
N PHE A 306 -9.98 -0.85 3.58
CA PHE A 306 -8.91 0.11 3.47
C PHE A 306 -7.54 -0.58 3.52
N ALA A 307 -7.11 -1.07 4.68
CA ALA A 307 -5.73 -1.51 4.88
C ALA A 307 -5.39 -2.82 4.15
N GLY A 308 -6.36 -3.72 4.00
CA GLY A 308 -6.16 -5.03 3.38
C GLY A 308 -6.25 -5.00 1.86
N PHE A 309 -7.17 -4.22 1.29
CA PHE A 309 -7.46 -4.24 -0.14
C PHE A 309 -6.92 -3.02 -0.93
N GLY A 310 -6.94 -1.78 -0.43
CA GLY A 310 -6.51 -0.67 -1.31
C GLY A 310 -6.27 0.75 -0.77
N GLY A 311 -6.23 0.97 0.54
CA GLY A 311 -6.19 2.28 1.18
C GLY A 311 -5.02 3.19 0.75
N ASP A 312 -3.78 2.80 1.05
CA ASP A 312 -2.57 3.60 0.77
C ASP A 312 -1.81 3.09 -0.48
N GLY A 313 -2.53 2.47 -1.41
CA GLY A 313 -2.02 1.64 -2.49
C GLY A 313 -2.65 0.25 -2.43
N PRO A 314 -2.52 -0.60 -3.47
CA PRO A 314 -3.27 -1.86 -3.58
C PRO A 314 -2.88 -2.96 -2.57
N GLY A 315 -2.29 -2.59 -1.42
CA GLY A 315 -2.07 -3.45 -0.26
C GLY A 315 -1.51 -4.81 -0.65
N GLY A 316 -2.12 -5.87 -0.10
CA GLY A 316 -1.73 -7.24 -0.40
C GLY A 316 -1.86 -7.66 -1.87
N GLY A 317 -2.71 -6.99 -2.66
CA GLY A 317 -2.75 -7.15 -4.11
C GLY A 317 -1.44 -6.75 -4.78
N LEU A 318 -0.77 -5.69 -4.29
CA LEU A 318 0.56 -5.29 -4.78
C LEU A 318 1.65 -6.29 -4.42
N ALA A 319 1.68 -6.78 -3.19
CA ALA A 319 2.64 -7.83 -2.79
C ALA A 319 2.42 -9.10 -3.62
N THR A 320 1.17 -9.49 -3.84
CA THR A 320 0.80 -10.62 -4.70
C THR A 320 1.27 -10.39 -6.13
N MET A 321 1.01 -9.22 -6.73
CA MET A 321 1.49 -8.86 -8.06
C MET A 321 3.02 -9.02 -8.17
N LYS A 322 3.77 -8.56 -7.16
CA LYS A 322 5.23 -8.64 -7.11
C LYS A 322 5.73 -10.07 -7.01
N LEU A 323 5.06 -10.92 -6.22
CA LEU A 323 5.32 -12.36 -6.17
C LEU A 323 5.13 -13.01 -7.56
N LEU A 324 3.98 -12.78 -8.20
CA LEU A 324 3.67 -13.42 -9.48
C LEU A 324 4.62 -12.97 -10.60
N ARG A 325 4.95 -11.68 -10.66
CA ARG A 325 5.96 -11.16 -11.59
C ARG A 325 7.33 -11.80 -11.39
N LEU A 326 7.75 -12.05 -10.15
CA LEU A 326 9.00 -12.74 -9.88
C LEU A 326 8.94 -14.17 -10.41
N LEU A 327 7.91 -14.94 -10.04
CA LEU A 327 7.71 -16.31 -10.51
C LEU A 327 7.72 -16.40 -12.04
N GLN A 328 7.11 -15.45 -12.75
CA GLN A 328 7.07 -15.46 -14.21
C GLN A 328 8.34 -14.94 -14.89
N SER A 329 9.09 -14.05 -14.25
CA SER A 329 10.25 -13.42 -14.90
C SER A 329 11.38 -14.41 -15.22
N LYS A 330 11.55 -15.44 -14.39
CA LYS A 330 12.56 -16.51 -14.51
C LYS A 330 12.01 -17.79 -13.86
N PRO A 331 11.00 -18.45 -14.47
CA PRO A 331 10.30 -19.55 -13.84
C PRO A 331 11.23 -20.71 -13.47
N GLU A 332 12.24 -21.00 -14.29
CA GLU A 332 13.27 -22.01 -14.06
C GLU A 332 14.09 -21.76 -12.79
N LYS A 333 14.23 -20.49 -12.38
CA LYS A 333 14.92 -20.10 -11.16
C LYS A 333 13.97 -20.01 -9.97
N TYR A 334 12.87 -19.28 -10.11
CA TYR A 334 12.06 -18.85 -8.97
C TYR A 334 10.97 -19.85 -8.58
N VAL A 335 10.43 -20.64 -9.51
CA VAL A 335 9.43 -21.66 -9.17
C VAL A 335 10.03 -22.75 -8.26
N PRO A 336 11.23 -23.32 -8.54
CA PRO A 336 11.86 -24.27 -7.63
C PRO A 336 12.17 -23.66 -6.24
N MET A 337 12.62 -22.39 -6.20
CA MET A 337 12.88 -21.69 -4.94
C MET A 337 11.61 -21.53 -4.11
N PHE A 338 10.50 -21.10 -4.73
CA PHE A 338 9.21 -20.95 -4.06
C PHE A 338 8.65 -22.29 -3.59
N LYS A 339 8.71 -23.35 -4.42
CA LYS A 339 8.24 -24.68 -4.02
C LYS A 339 9.03 -25.26 -2.83
N LYS A 340 10.34 -24.95 -2.73
CA LYS A 340 11.20 -25.42 -1.65
C LYS A 340 10.83 -24.79 -0.31
N ASP A 341 10.66 -23.47 -0.27
CA ASP A 341 10.28 -22.74 0.95
C ASP A 341 9.44 -21.50 0.56
N PRO A 342 8.11 -21.65 0.43
CA PRO A 342 7.26 -20.57 -0.03
C PRO A 342 7.17 -19.44 0.99
N GLU A 343 7.33 -19.73 2.28
CA GLU A 343 7.26 -18.73 3.35
C GLU A 343 8.50 -17.83 3.30
N ALA A 344 9.70 -18.43 3.27
CA ALA A 344 10.92 -17.66 3.12
C ALA A 344 10.96 -16.85 1.81
N PHE A 345 10.41 -17.40 0.71
CA PHE A 345 10.28 -16.69 -0.56
C PHE A 345 9.37 -15.47 -0.42
N ILE A 346 8.18 -15.64 0.16
CA ILE A 346 7.19 -14.56 0.34
C ILE A 346 7.74 -13.47 1.27
N LEU A 347 8.39 -13.83 2.37
CA LEU A 347 9.03 -12.86 3.26
C LEU A 347 10.05 -12.01 2.51
N GLU A 348 10.87 -12.64 1.66
CA GLU A 348 11.85 -11.91 0.85
C GLU A 348 11.19 -11.03 -0.22
N VAL A 349 10.04 -11.44 -0.79
CA VAL A 349 9.24 -10.57 -1.68
C VAL A 349 8.77 -9.33 -0.92
N ILE A 350 8.19 -9.50 0.26
CA ILE A 350 7.66 -8.40 1.07
C ILE A 350 8.78 -7.46 1.52
N ARG A 351 9.94 -8.00 1.89
CA ARG A 351 11.12 -7.20 2.25
C ARG A 351 11.62 -6.38 1.06
N THR A 352 11.91 -7.04 -0.06
CA THR A 352 12.64 -6.43 -1.19
C THR A 352 11.77 -5.64 -2.15
N ARG A 353 10.48 -5.97 -2.24
CA ARG A 353 9.56 -5.34 -3.18
C ARG A 353 8.47 -4.57 -2.45
N GLY A 354 8.20 -4.81 -1.18
CA GLY A 354 7.09 -4.21 -0.45
C GLY A 354 5.72 -4.76 -0.89
N GLY A 355 4.66 -3.96 -0.72
CA GLY A 355 3.28 -4.39 -1.02
C GLY A 355 2.45 -4.74 0.22
N GLY A 356 2.85 -4.28 1.40
CA GLY A 356 2.05 -4.25 2.62
C GLY A 356 2.64 -3.19 3.54
N GLY A 357 1.82 -2.36 4.16
CA GLY A 357 2.21 -1.36 5.16
C GLY A 357 3.45 -0.54 4.78
N ALA A 358 3.30 0.46 3.90
CA ALA A 358 4.42 1.30 3.44
C ALA A 358 5.10 2.13 4.55
N GLY A 359 4.52 2.14 5.75
CA GLY A 359 5.02 2.84 6.91
C GLY A 359 3.86 3.32 7.79
N MET A 360 4.22 4.05 8.83
CA MET A 360 3.33 4.81 9.70
C MET A 360 3.29 6.27 9.23
N ASN A 361 2.23 6.65 8.50
CA ASN A 361 2.02 8.00 7.99
C ASN A 361 0.55 8.45 8.15
N PRO A 362 0.30 9.74 8.44
CA PRO A 362 1.19 10.66 9.17
C PRO A 362 1.17 10.32 10.67
N TRP A 363 2.29 10.52 11.36
CA TRP A 363 2.34 10.57 12.82
C TRP A 363 2.65 11.98 13.29
N ILE A 364 2.27 12.32 14.52
CA ILE A 364 2.45 13.67 15.07
C ILE A 364 3.75 13.73 15.86
N VAL A 365 4.63 14.62 15.43
CA VAL A 365 5.93 14.89 16.05
C VAL A 365 5.72 15.40 17.48
N GLU A 366 6.34 14.75 18.45
CA GLU A 366 6.12 15.04 19.88
C GLU A 366 6.92 16.25 20.37
N SER A 367 8.10 16.50 19.81
CA SER A 367 9.03 17.55 20.24
C SER A 367 9.67 18.23 19.04
N THR A 368 9.91 19.54 19.13
CA THR A 368 10.67 20.25 18.10
C THR A 368 12.12 19.78 18.09
N GLN A 369 12.61 19.32 16.95
CA GLN A 369 13.96 18.83 16.75
C GLN A 369 14.59 19.48 15.52
N THR A 370 15.88 19.77 15.61
CA THR A 370 16.66 20.27 14.47
C THR A 370 17.60 19.17 14.00
N HIS A 371 17.57 18.89 12.71
CA HIS A 371 18.35 17.87 12.03
C HIS A 371 19.28 18.54 11.01
N THR A 372 20.51 18.08 10.94
CA THR A 372 21.42 18.41 9.83
C THR A 372 21.47 17.20 8.92
N LEU A 373 21.00 17.34 7.69
CA LEU A 373 21.08 16.30 6.66
C LEU A 373 22.52 16.18 6.14
N SER A 374 22.88 15.06 5.52
CA SER A 374 24.19 14.85 4.86
C SER A 374 24.47 15.83 3.73
N THR A 375 23.44 16.49 3.20
CA THR A 375 23.59 17.59 2.25
C THR A 375 24.08 18.88 2.93
N GLY A 376 24.27 18.90 4.25
CA GLY A 376 24.57 20.07 5.07
C GLY A 376 23.34 20.91 5.41
N ARG A 377 22.18 20.56 4.86
CA ARG A 377 20.93 21.27 5.06
C ARG A 377 20.43 21.09 6.49
N VAL A 378 20.12 22.20 7.15
CA VAL A 378 19.46 22.20 8.46
C VAL A 378 17.94 22.23 8.27
N VAL A 379 17.25 21.32 8.96
CA VAL A 379 15.81 21.12 8.90
C VAL A 379 15.29 21.08 10.32
N THR A 380 14.26 21.88 10.62
CA THR A 380 13.58 21.85 11.92
C THR A 380 12.23 21.14 11.76
N GLU A 381 12.08 20.01 12.44
CA GLU A 381 10.84 19.28 12.59
C GLU A 381 10.12 19.83 13.83
N THR A 382 8.97 20.47 13.66
CA THR A 382 8.27 21.16 14.76
C THR A 382 7.34 20.22 15.50
N ALA A 383 7.24 20.34 16.84
CA ALA A 383 6.21 19.64 17.61
C ALA A 383 4.81 19.93 17.04
N GLY A 384 3.99 18.88 16.91
CA GLY A 384 2.64 18.97 16.32
C GLY A 384 2.62 18.86 14.79
N SER A 385 3.76 18.91 14.11
CA SER A 385 3.83 18.68 12.66
C SER A 385 3.75 17.19 12.31
N HIS A 386 3.55 16.89 11.03
CA HIS A 386 3.52 15.52 10.52
C HIS A 386 4.92 14.98 10.25
N GLY A 387 5.16 13.75 10.71
CA GLY A 387 6.29 12.92 10.32
C GLY A 387 5.84 11.71 9.50
N ALA A 388 6.81 11.07 8.85
CA ALA A 388 6.59 9.88 8.06
C ALA A 388 7.65 8.79 8.30
N THR A 389 7.35 7.57 7.87
CA THR A 389 8.31 6.46 7.77
C THR A 389 8.16 5.80 6.40
N ILE A 390 9.26 5.29 5.86
CA ILE A 390 9.28 4.53 4.60
C ILE A 390 9.92 3.17 4.85
N ALA A 391 9.08 2.20 5.19
CA ALA A 391 9.54 0.87 5.60
C ALA A 391 10.32 0.14 4.49
N LEU A 392 9.98 0.39 3.21
CA LEU A 392 10.68 -0.23 2.09
C LEU A 392 12.16 0.15 2.05
N HIS A 393 12.52 1.41 2.35
CA HIS A 393 13.92 1.82 2.40
C HIS A 393 14.64 1.19 3.60
N ALA A 394 13.98 1.16 4.76
CA ALA A 394 14.51 0.51 5.95
C ALA A 394 14.80 -0.99 5.71
N ASN A 395 13.97 -1.67 4.93
CA ASN A 395 14.15 -3.07 4.56
C ASN A 395 15.33 -3.33 3.61
N HIS A 396 15.95 -2.28 3.09
CA HIS A 396 17.15 -2.31 2.25
C HIS A 396 18.38 -1.72 2.93
N ASP A 397 18.27 -1.35 4.20
CA ASP A 397 19.36 -0.77 4.98
C ASP A 397 20.55 -1.75 5.08
N PRO A 398 21.74 -1.41 4.54
CA PRO A 398 22.91 -2.29 4.59
C PRO A 398 23.42 -2.55 6.00
N ALA A 399 23.13 -1.67 6.97
CA ALA A 399 23.50 -1.88 8.36
C ALA A 399 22.77 -3.09 8.98
N VAL A 400 21.59 -3.44 8.45
CA VAL A 400 20.82 -4.61 8.87
C VAL A 400 20.95 -5.74 7.87
N PHE A 401 20.75 -5.47 6.58
CA PHE A 401 20.59 -6.47 5.53
C PHE A 401 21.83 -6.71 4.66
N GLY A 402 22.91 -5.97 4.86
CA GLY A 402 24.14 -6.04 4.05
C GLY A 402 25.15 -7.13 4.46
N GLY A 403 24.74 -8.05 5.32
CA GLY A 403 25.60 -9.11 5.84
C GLY A 403 26.80 -8.58 6.65
N PRO A 404 27.84 -9.40 6.87
CA PRO A 404 29.00 -9.02 7.68
C PRO A 404 29.76 -7.78 7.17
N LYS A 405 29.66 -7.49 5.86
CA LYS A 405 30.34 -6.38 5.20
C LYS A 405 29.49 -5.10 5.11
N ARG A 406 28.22 -5.14 5.54
CA ARG A 406 27.25 -4.05 5.39
C ARG A 406 27.17 -3.54 3.93
N ASP A 407 27.15 -4.48 3.00
CA ASP A 407 27.16 -4.22 1.56
C ASP A 407 25.76 -3.94 1.01
N LEU A 408 25.64 -2.92 0.16
CA LEU A 408 24.34 -2.51 -0.39
C LEU A 408 23.81 -3.53 -1.41
N ASP A 409 24.65 -4.09 -2.27
CA ASP A 409 24.20 -5.07 -3.26
C ASP A 409 23.68 -6.35 -2.59
N TYR A 410 24.34 -6.79 -1.51
CA TYR A 410 23.87 -7.88 -0.67
C TYR A 410 22.53 -7.56 0.02
N ALA A 411 22.33 -6.32 0.48
CA ALA A 411 21.07 -5.88 1.07
C ALA A 411 19.92 -5.84 0.03
N LEU A 412 20.22 -5.48 -1.21
CA LEU A 412 19.26 -5.42 -2.33
C LEU A 412 18.99 -6.78 -2.96
N ALA A 413 19.88 -7.76 -2.80
CA ALA A 413 19.75 -9.08 -3.39
C ALA A 413 18.50 -9.84 -2.88
N PHE A 414 17.78 -10.48 -3.81
CA PHE A 414 16.65 -11.35 -3.50
C PHE A 414 17.16 -12.74 -3.08
N MET A 415 17.18 -13.00 -1.78
CA MET A 415 17.72 -14.20 -1.16
C MET A 415 16.71 -14.80 -0.14
N PRO A 416 15.74 -15.62 -0.60
CA PRO A 416 14.86 -16.36 0.29
C PRO A 416 15.67 -17.17 1.32
N GLY A 417 15.32 -17.01 2.60
CA GLY A 417 15.97 -17.73 3.70
C GLY A 417 17.24 -17.05 4.26
N ARG A 418 17.48 -15.77 3.96
CA ARG A 418 18.57 -14.99 4.59
C ARG A 418 18.45 -14.97 6.11
N GLU A 419 19.58 -14.87 6.79
CA GLU A 419 19.76 -14.99 8.25
C GLU A 419 18.96 -13.98 9.09
N ASN A 420 18.60 -12.84 8.51
CA ASN A 420 17.89 -11.73 9.13
C ASN A 420 16.56 -11.44 8.44
N ALA A 421 15.99 -12.44 7.74
CA ALA A 421 14.75 -12.31 6.97
C ALA A 421 13.53 -11.90 7.81
N ASP A 422 13.59 -12.01 9.13
CA ASP A 422 12.52 -11.64 10.05
C ASP A 422 12.62 -10.21 10.59
N ARG A 423 13.67 -9.47 10.24
CA ARG A 423 13.87 -8.11 10.77
C ARG A 423 13.10 -7.03 9.99
N PHE A 424 12.56 -7.31 8.81
CA PHE A 424 11.93 -6.28 7.98
C PHE A 424 10.71 -5.62 8.67
N LEU A 425 10.46 -4.35 8.33
CA LEU A 425 9.54 -3.44 9.03
C LEU A 425 8.25 -3.14 8.23
N SER A 426 7.98 -3.87 7.13
CA SER A 426 6.77 -3.68 6.29
C SER A 426 5.46 -3.83 7.05
N PHE A 427 5.48 -4.46 8.22
CA PHE A 427 4.30 -4.68 9.05
C PHE A 427 4.21 -3.76 10.26
N VAL A 428 4.93 -2.63 10.26
CA VAL A 428 4.94 -1.64 11.36
C VAL A 428 5.50 -2.21 12.67
N ALA A 429 6.40 -3.19 12.54
CA ALA A 429 7.24 -3.83 13.56
C ALA A 429 8.14 -4.84 12.83
N GLU A 430 9.22 -5.32 13.46
CA GLU A 430 9.99 -6.41 12.86
C GLU A 430 9.14 -7.68 12.87
N TYR A 431 9.13 -8.43 11.76
CA TYR A 431 8.34 -9.65 11.64
C TYR A 431 8.65 -10.68 12.74
N GLY A 432 9.91 -10.82 13.14
CA GLY A 432 10.33 -11.71 14.24
C GLY A 432 9.75 -11.30 15.59
N GLU A 433 9.48 -10.02 15.81
CA GLU A 433 8.85 -9.51 17.04
C GLU A 433 7.34 -9.71 17.03
N ILE A 434 6.71 -9.53 15.87
CA ILE A 434 5.29 -9.84 15.69
C ILE A 434 5.00 -11.29 16.07
N LYS A 435 5.88 -12.23 15.71
CA LYS A 435 5.76 -13.66 16.04
C LYS A 435 5.88 -13.97 17.53
N LYS A 436 6.38 -13.03 18.35
CA LYS A 436 6.43 -13.18 19.81
C LYS A 436 5.15 -12.71 20.49
N CYS A 437 4.33 -11.92 19.80
CA CYS A 437 3.05 -11.50 20.36
C CYS A 437 2.10 -12.70 20.49
N PRO A 438 1.37 -12.83 21.62
CA PRO A 438 0.45 -13.95 21.83
C PRO A 438 -0.72 -13.94 20.83
N ASN A 439 -1.12 -12.75 20.38
CA ASN A 439 -2.18 -12.56 19.41
C ASN A 439 -2.10 -11.17 18.76
N VAL A 440 -3.12 -10.81 17.97
CA VAL A 440 -3.17 -9.54 17.24
C VAL A 440 -3.47 -8.33 18.10
N THR A 441 -3.78 -8.47 19.38
CA THR A 441 -4.00 -7.33 20.30
C THR A 441 -2.76 -6.43 20.36
N GLY A 442 -1.57 -7.00 20.18
CA GLY A 442 -0.28 -6.31 20.31
C GLY A 442 0.53 -6.85 21.49
N CYS A 443 1.82 -6.56 21.50
CA CYS A 443 2.73 -6.82 22.62
C CYS A 443 3.74 -5.68 22.75
N ALA A 444 4.57 -5.69 23.79
CA ALA A 444 5.57 -4.64 24.01
C ALA A 444 6.60 -4.58 22.86
N GLU A 445 6.95 -5.74 22.31
CA GLU A 445 7.90 -5.90 21.21
C GLU A 445 7.33 -5.46 19.86
N ALA A 446 6.01 -5.47 19.68
CA ALA A 446 5.36 -5.04 18.45
C ALA A 446 4.01 -4.39 18.78
N PRO A 447 3.98 -3.14 19.24
CA PRO A 447 2.76 -2.55 19.79
C PRO A 447 1.80 -2.06 18.69
N ARG A 448 2.28 -1.89 17.45
CA ARG A 448 1.53 -1.29 16.34
C ARG A 448 1.31 -2.18 15.13
N PHE A 449 1.77 -3.43 15.18
CA PHE A 449 1.91 -4.21 13.97
C PHE A 449 0.60 -4.41 13.18
N CYS A 450 0.77 -4.61 11.87
CA CYS A 450 -0.30 -4.89 10.93
C CYS A 450 -1.02 -6.20 11.28
N MET A 451 -2.32 -6.14 11.62
CA MET A 451 -3.11 -7.34 11.93
C MET A 451 -3.25 -8.29 10.74
N GLY A 452 -3.10 -7.78 9.51
CA GLY A 452 -3.15 -8.58 8.28
C GLY A 452 -1.87 -9.35 7.94
N THR A 453 -0.82 -9.26 8.77
CA THR A 453 0.52 -9.82 8.51
C THR A 453 0.48 -11.29 8.08
N PHE A 454 -0.20 -12.13 8.87
CA PHE A 454 -0.24 -13.57 8.64
C PHE A 454 -1.26 -13.98 7.58
N VAL A 455 -2.38 -13.25 7.47
CA VAL A 455 -3.39 -13.45 6.42
C VAL A 455 -2.80 -13.21 5.05
N LEU A 456 -2.07 -12.10 4.88
CA LEU A 456 -1.43 -11.76 3.61
C LEU A 456 -0.50 -12.87 3.13
N GLN A 457 0.37 -13.36 4.01
CA GLN A 457 1.34 -14.41 3.67
C GLN A 457 0.63 -15.72 3.27
N ARG A 458 -0.43 -16.10 3.98
CA ARG A 458 -1.22 -17.29 3.65
C ARG A 458 -1.90 -17.15 2.28
N ILE A 459 -2.53 -16.01 2.01
CA ILE A 459 -3.17 -15.75 0.71
C ILE A 459 -2.12 -15.74 -0.41
N MET A 460 -0.97 -15.08 -0.22
CA MET A 460 0.12 -15.07 -1.20
C MET A 460 0.65 -16.48 -1.48
N LYS A 461 0.79 -17.33 -0.46
CA LYS A 461 1.22 -18.72 -0.61
C LYS A 461 0.24 -19.51 -1.47
N GLN A 462 -1.05 -19.40 -1.14
CA GLN A 462 -2.15 -20.04 -1.87
C GLN A 462 -2.21 -19.60 -3.35
N ILE A 463 -2.17 -18.28 -3.60
CA ILE A 463 -2.19 -17.73 -4.96
C ILE A 463 -0.92 -18.13 -5.73
N GLY A 464 0.25 -18.14 -5.08
CA GLY A 464 1.51 -18.54 -5.70
C GLY A 464 1.48 -19.98 -6.21
N PHE A 465 0.96 -20.93 -5.43
CA PHE A 465 0.78 -22.31 -5.89
C PHE A 465 -0.21 -22.42 -7.05
N PHE A 466 -1.37 -21.78 -6.96
CA PHE A 466 -2.34 -21.76 -8.06
C PHE A 466 -1.75 -21.17 -9.34
N TYR A 467 -0.95 -20.10 -9.23
CA TYR A 467 -0.29 -19.49 -10.37
C TYR A 467 0.76 -20.41 -11.03
N ILE A 468 1.53 -21.14 -10.22
CA ILE A 468 2.53 -22.10 -10.69
C ILE A 468 1.88 -23.24 -11.48
N GLU A 469 0.70 -23.73 -11.08
CA GLU A 469 -0.05 -24.72 -11.87
C GLU A 469 -0.32 -24.21 -13.30
N GLY A 470 -0.62 -22.91 -13.42
CA GLY A 470 -0.76 -22.23 -14.71
C GLY A 470 0.54 -22.25 -15.53
N LEU A 471 1.67 -21.85 -14.92
CA LEU A 471 2.98 -21.86 -15.59
C LEU A 471 3.38 -23.26 -16.09
N GLU A 472 3.18 -24.29 -15.25
CA GLU A 472 3.54 -25.68 -15.58
C GLU A 472 2.60 -26.32 -16.61
N SER A 473 1.37 -25.81 -16.73
CA SER A 473 0.46 -26.23 -17.80
C SER A 473 0.85 -25.69 -19.18
N GLN A 474 1.37 -24.46 -19.26
CA GLN A 474 1.82 -23.85 -20.52
C GLN A 474 3.06 -24.56 -21.07
N GLY A 475 4.05 -24.83 -20.21
CA GLY A 475 5.27 -25.53 -20.63
C GLY A 475 5.03 -26.93 -21.20
N ARG A 476 3.90 -27.58 -20.85
CA ARG A 476 3.49 -28.87 -21.42
C ARG A 476 2.76 -28.77 -22.76
N GLN A 477 2.27 -27.60 -23.14
CA GLN A 477 1.62 -27.37 -24.44
C GLN A 477 2.61 -26.94 -25.52
N GLU A 478 3.78 -26.43 -25.12
CA GLU A 478 4.86 -25.98 -26.03
C GLU A 478 5.90 -27.08 -26.32
N MET A 479 5.83 -28.22 -25.61
CA MET A 479 6.57 -29.46 -25.89
C MET A 479 5.69 -30.43 -26.66
#